data_AF-A0A1G6R886-F1
#
_entry.id   AF-A0A1G6R886-F1
#
_cell.length_a   1.000
_cell.length_b   1.000
_cell.length_c   1.000
_cell.angle_alpha   90.00
_cell.angle_beta   90.00
_cell.angle_gamma   90.00
#
_symmetry.space_group_name_H-M   'P 1'
#
loop_
_entity.id
_entity.type
_entity.pdbx_description
1 polymer ?
#
loop_
_entity_poly.entity_id
_entity_poly.type
_entity_poly.pdbx_seq_one_letter_code
_entity_poly.pdbx_strand_id
1 'polypeptide(L)'
;MVGLCGGDRLLAPGDEVRARGTRLRVVEVGVGGLRAVAVGGLPGVSALEVVVEPFGAGARVSCVVDGWRPEAWARSVVERVAGRAVELASAAVVVGAAVVRDGRLLAQERAYPVDAAGKWELPGGRVEPGESDVDAVRRECAEELGISVAVGEPVGPDVVLTDALVLRVYAATLAGGEPEARDHRSVQWLTEGTLDTVDWLPADRVLLPALRALLR
;
A
#
# COMPACT_ATOMS: atom_id res chain seq x y z
N MET A 1 2.74 -19.67 -23.59
CA MET A 1 3.17 -18.48 -22.84
C MET A 1 1.93 -17.65 -22.56
N VAL A 2 1.56 -17.39 -21.29
CA VAL A 2 0.44 -16.51 -20.95
C VAL A 2 1.05 -15.13 -20.70
N GLY A 3 0.91 -14.22 -21.64
CA GLY A 3 1.17 -12.81 -21.39
C GLY A 3 -0.01 -12.25 -20.63
N LEU A 4 0.17 -12.01 -19.33
CA LEU A 4 -0.73 -11.15 -18.59
C LEU A 4 -0.52 -9.75 -19.18
N CYS A 5 -1.51 -9.22 -19.89
CA CYS A 5 -1.49 -7.81 -20.28
C CYS A 5 -1.66 -6.99 -19.00
N GLY A 6 -0.54 -6.64 -18.39
CA GLY A 6 -0.40 -5.99 -17.09
C GLY A 6 0.99 -6.33 -16.58
N GLY A 7 2.00 -5.65 -17.13
CA GLY A 7 3.41 -5.90 -16.78
C GLY A 7 3.67 -5.64 -15.30
N ASP A 8 4.55 -6.45 -14.71
CA ASP A 8 5.46 -6.17 -13.59
C ASP A 8 4.98 -5.21 -12.48
N ARG A 9 3.69 -5.30 -12.09
CA ARG A 9 3.10 -4.45 -11.02
C ARG A 9 2.08 -5.24 -10.19
N LEU A 10 1.99 -4.94 -8.88
CA LEU A 10 0.87 -5.40 -8.04
C LEU A 10 -0.45 -4.77 -8.51
N LEU A 11 -1.51 -5.55 -8.38
CA LEU A 11 -2.85 -5.18 -8.81
C LEU A 11 -3.41 -4.00 -7.99
N ALA A 12 -3.98 -3.00 -8.66
CA ALA A 12 -4.69 -1.87 -8.08
C ALA A 12 -6.21 -1.98 -8.35
N PRO A 13 -7.09 -1.32 -7.57
CA PRO A 13 -8.52 -1.32 -7.83
C PRO A 13 -8.81 -0.80 -9.24
N GLY A 14 -9.58 -1.57 -10.00
CA GLY A 14 -9.88 -1.30 -11.41
C GLY A 14 -8.98 -2.01 -12.42
N ASP A 15 -7.85 -2.59 -12.00
CA ASP A 15 -6.98 -3.36 -12.89
C ASP A 15 -7.71 -4.59 -13.44
N GLU A 16 -7.52 -4.83 -14.74
CA GLU A 16 -8.04 -6.02 -15.43
C GLU A 16 -6.95 -7.03 -15.71
N VAL A 17 -6.99 -8.18 -15.04
CA VAL A 17 -6.07 -9.29 -15.30
C VAL A 17 -6.65 -10.17 -16.40
N ARG A 18 -5.90 -10.28 -17.51
CA ARG A 18 -6.26 -11.15 -18.63
C ARG A 18 -5.49 -12.46 -18.61
N ALA A 19 -6.19 -13.57 -18.37
CA ALA A 19 -5.60 -14.90 -18.44
C ALA A 19 -6.36 -15.77 -19.45
N ARG A 20 -5.74 -16.09 -20.60
CA ARG A 20 -6.32 -16.97 -21.64
C ARG A 20 -7.78 -16.65 -22.03
N GLY A 21 -8.11 -15.37 -22.20
CA GLY A 21 -9.45 -14.91 -22.59
C GLY A 21 -10.41 -14.63 -21.42
N THR A 22 -10.02 -14.98 -20.19
CA THR A 22 -10.70 -14.56 -18.97
C THR A 22 -10.27 -13.15 -18.56
N ARG A 23 -11.22 -12.34 -18.08
CA ARG A 23 -10.97 -11.04 -17.45
C ARG A 23 -11.35 -11.11 -15.97
N LEU A 24 -10.39 -10.82 -15.10
CA LEU A 24 -10.63 -10.57 -13.67
C LEU A 24 -10.51 -9.07 -13.45
N ARG A 25 -11.39 -8.48 -12.64
CA ARG A 25 -11.29 -7.10 -12.20
C ARG A 25 -10.97 -7.08 -10.74
N VAL A 26 -9.93 -6.34 -10.39
CA VAL A 26 -9.56 -6.07 -9.00
C VAL A 26 -10.56 -5.06 -8.47
N VAL A 27 -11.30 -5.45 -7.43
CA VAL A 27 -12.40 -4.65 -6.87
C VAL A 27 -11.96 -3.89 -5.63
N GLU A 28 -11.00 -4.42 -4.87
CA GLU A 28 -10.50 -3.79 -3.65
C GLU A 28 -9.03 -4.12 -3.41
N VAL A 29 -8.28 -3.14 -2.92
CA VAL A 29 -6.89 -3.27 -2.45
C VAL A 29 -6.74 -2.32 -1.29
N GLY A 30 -6.38 -2.82 -0.12
CA GLY A 30 -6.19 -2.01 1.08
C GLY A 30 -5.59 -2.79 2.24
N VAL A 31 -5.57 -2.16 3.41
CA VAL A 31 -5.02 -2.72 4.67
C VAL A 31 -5.73 -4.02 5.08
N GLY A 32 -7.03 -4.10 4.79
CA GLY A 32 -7.87 -5.30 4.98
C GLY A 32 -7.76 -6.32 3.84
N GLY A 33 -6.87 -6.12 2.86
CA GLY A 33 -6.53 -7.11 1.87
C GLY A 33 -6.77 -6.75 0.41
N LEU A 34 -6.54 -7.73 -0.47
CA LEU A 34 -6.85 -7.65 -1.90
C LEU A 34 -8.09 -8.49 -2.20
N ARG A 35 -9.02 -7.93 -2.99
CA ARG A 35 -10.21 -8.61 -3.51
C ARG A 35 -10.26 -8.48 -5.04
N ALA A 36 -10.42 -9.60 -5.74
CA ALA A 36 -10.61 -9.62 -7.20
C ALA A 36 -11.83 -10.47 -7.57
N VAL A 37 -12.58 -10.06 -8.59
CA VAL A 37 -13.81 -10.72 -9.06
C VAL A 37 -13.74 -10.93 -10.58
N ALA A 38 -14.22 -12.08 -11.06
CA ALA A 38 -14.32 -12.36 -12.50
C ALA A 38 -15.37 -11.48 -13.20
N VAL A 39 -14.97 -10.80 -14.28
CA VAL A 39 -15.86 -9.99 -15.14
C VAL A 39 -16.15 -10.66 -16.49
N GLY A 40 -15.67 -11.89 -16.70
CA GLY A 40 -16.08 -12.76 -17.81
C GLY A 40 -15.03 -13.79 -18.22
N GLY A 41 -15.49 -14.83 -18.93
CA GLY A 41 -14.60 -15.83 -19.55
C GLY A 41 -14.24 -17.03 -18.67
N LEU A 42 -15.04 -17.36 -17.64
CA LEU A 42 -14.96 -18.64 -16.92
C LEU A 42 -16.28 -19.42 -17.05
N PRO A 43 -16.49 -20.17 -18.14
CA PRO A 43 -17.61 -21.10 -18.24
C PRO A 43 -17.62 -22.07 -17.04
N GLY A 44 -18.71 -22.11 -16.27
CA GLY A 44 -18.80 -22.97 -15.08
C GLY A 44 -18.05 -22.47 -13.85
N VAL A 45 -17.80 -21.15 -13.74
CA VAL A 45 -17.48 -20.47 -12.48
C VAL A 45 -18.35 -19.21 -12.43
N SER A 46 -19.25 -19.11 -11.46
CA SER A 46 -20.11 -17.94 -11.26
C SER A 46 -19.37 -16.80 -10.56
N ALA A 47 -18.43 -17.13 -9.67
CA ALA A 47 -17.56 -16.18 -9.01
C ALA A 47 -16.21 -16.81 -8.64
N LEU A 48 -15.15 -16.01 -8.74
CA LEU A 48 -13.83 -16.30 -8.17
C LEU A 48 -13.47 -15.09 -7.31
N GLU A 49 -13.25 -15.32 -6.02
CA GLU A 49 -12.87 -14.32 -5.04
C GLU A 49 -11.57 -14.77 -4.37
N VAL A 50 -10.57 -13.88 -4.35
CA VAL A 50 -9.31 -14.12 -3.63
C VAL A 50 -9.16 -13.00 -2.61
N VAL A 51 -8.82 -13.37 -1.38
CA VAL A 51 -8.67 -12.47 -0.23
C VAL A 51 -7.29 -12.69 0.38
N VAL A 52 -6.56 -11.62 0.68
CA VAL A 52 -5.22 -11.64 1.29
C VAL A 52 -5.22 -10.79 2.56
N GLU A 53 -5.15 -11.37 3.75
CA GLU A 53 -5.44 -10.66 5.00
C GLU A 53 -4.49 -11.01 6.17
N PRO A 54 -3.85 -10.00 6.83
CA PRO A 54 -3.63 -8.64 6.35
C PRO A 54 -2.61 -8.64 5.20
N PHE A 55 -2.59 -7.64 4.32
CA PHE A 55 -1.63 -7.61 3.22
C PHE A 55 -0.17 -7.52 3.73
N GLY A 56 0.79 -8.16 3.05
CA GLY A 56 2.21 -8.18 3.45
C GLY A 56 2.62 -9.41 4.29
N ALA A 57 3.89 -9.47 4.68
CA ALA A 57 4.50 -10.65 5.32
C ALA A 57 3.64 -11.22 6.46
N GLY A 58 3.21 -12.48 6.30
CA GLY A 58 2.33 -13.16 7.27
C GLY A 58 0.84 -13.16 6.90
N ALA A 59 0.47 -12.63 5.72
CA ALA A 59 -0.91 -12.66 5.26
C ALA A 59 -1.49 -14.08 5.13
N ARG A 60 -2.78 -14.22 5.42
CA ARG A 60 -3.57 -15.39 5.03
C ARG A 60 -4.14 -15.17 3.64
N VAL A 61 -3.94 -16.13 2.75
CA VAL A 61 -4.57 -16.13 1.42
C VAL A 61 -5.74 -17.09 1.43
N SER A 62 -6.93 -16.62 1.07
CA SER A 62 -8.11 -17.46 0.83
C SER A 62 -8.62 -17.28 -0.58
N CYS A 63 -9.16 -18.35 -1.15
CA CYS A 63 -9.70 -18.38 -2.51
C CYS A 63 -11.05 -19.10 -2.49
N VAL A 64 -12.12 -18.38 -2.83
CA VAL A 64 -13.48 -18.88 -2.89
C VAL A 64 -13.91 -18.95 -4.35
N VAL A 65 -14.41 -20.12 -4.76
CA VAL A 65 -14.89 -20.37 -6.12
C VAL A 65 -16.34 -20.85 -6.04
N ASP A 66 -17.24 -20.13 -6.72
CA ASP A 66 -18.66 -20.49 -6.78
C ASP A 66 -19.04 -21.05 -8.16
N GLY A 67 -20.03 -21.96 -8.18
CA GLY A 67 -20.59 -22.51 -9.41
C GLY A 67 -19.68 -23.45 -10.20
N TRP A 68 -18.78 -24.17 -9.54
CA TRP A 68 -17.69 -24.97 -10.12
C TRP A 68 -18.13 -26.14 -11.03
N ARG A 69 -17.68 -26.14 -12.29
CA ARG A 69 -17.66 -27.31 -13.18
C ARG A 69 -16.23 -27.58 -13.69
N PRO A 70 -15.63 -28.76 -13.39
CA PRO A 70 -14.19 -28.93 -13.51
C PRO A 70 -13.75 -29.15 -14.96
N GLU A 71 -13.28 -28.10 -15.61
CA GLU A 71 -12.36 -28.22 -16.75
C GLU A 71 -10.92 -27.94 -16.28
N ALA A 72 -9.95 -28.75 -16.74
CA ALA A 72 -8.57 -28.73 -16.26
C ALA A 72 -7.88 -27.36 -16.39
N TRP A 73 -8.30 -26.53 -17.34
CA TRP A 73 -7.73 -25.20 -17.54
C TRP A 73 -8.20 -24.17 -16.50
N ALA A 74 -9.42 -24.31 -15.95
CA ALA A 74 -9.96 -23.41 -14.92
C ALA A 74 -9.17 -23.55 -13.62
N ARG A 75 -8.77 -24.78 -13.26
CA ARG A 75 -7.86 -25.05 -12.14
C ARG A 75 -6.54 -24.30 -12.26
N SER A 76 -5.94 -24.31 -13.45
CA SER A 76 -4.68 -23.60 -13.72
C SER A 76 -4.81 -22.06 -13.64
N VAL A 77 -6.01 -21.50 -13.82
CA VAL A 77 -6.26 -20.07 -13.58
C VAL A 77 -6.32 -19.79 -12.08
N VAL A 78 -7.11 -20.57 -11.34
CA VAL A 78 -7.24 -20.43 -9.88
C VAL A 78 -5.88 -20.59 -9.18
N GLU A 79 -5.09 -21.61 -9.53
CA GLU A 79 -3.76 -21.84 -8.97
C GLU A 79 -2.79 -20.67 -9.22
N ARG A 80 -2.87 -20.02 -10.39
CA ARG A 80 -2.04 -18.84 -10.69
C ARG A 80 -2.47 -17.60 -9.94
N VAL A 81 -3.78 -17.35 -9.82
CA VAL A 81 -4.28 -16.21 -9.05
C VAL A 81 -3.93 -16.40 -7.57
N ALA A 82 -4.13 -17.61 -7.03
CA ALA A 82 -3.73 -17.95 -5.67
C ALA A 82 -2.20 -17.83 -5.48
N GLY A 83 -1.40 -18.33 -6.43
CA GLY A 83 0.06 -18.20 -6.40
C GLY A 83 0.54 -16.76 -6.39
N ARG A 84 -0.04 -15.90 -7.25
CA ARG A 84 0.26 -14.47 -7.24
C ARG A 84 -0.16 -13.82 -5.92
N ALA A 85 -1.33 -14.15 -5.40
CA ALA A 85 -1.78 -13.65 -4.09
C ALA A 85 -0.85 -14.05 -2.95
N VAL A 86 -0.26 -15.25 -2.99
CA VAL A 86 0.78 -15.69 -2.04
C VAL A 86 2.09 -14.90 -2.22
N GLU A 87 2.49 -14.57 -3.45
CA GLU A 87 3.64 -13.69 -3.68
C GLU A 87 3.37 -12.29 -3.09
N LEU A 88 2.17 -11.74 -3.30
CA LEU A 88 1.79 -10.43 -2.75
C LEU A 88 1.74 -10.46 -1.21
N ALA A 89 1.26 -11.57 -0.63
CA ALA A 89 1.30 -11.87 0.79
C ALA A 89 2.72 -11.97 1.37
N SER A 90 3.75 -12.10 0.53
CA SER A 90 5.15 -12.12 0.95
C SER A 90 5.89 -10.81 0.66
N ALA A 91 5.19 -9.81 0.10
CA ALA A 91 5.78 -8.51 -0.18
C ALA A 91 6.28 -7.84 1.10
N ALA A 92 7.44 -7.19 1.00
CA ALA A 92 7.96 -6.36 2.07
C ALA A 92 7.07 -5.12 2.26
N VAL A 93 6.99 -4.65 3.50
CA VAL A 93 6.22 -3.46 3.87
C VAL A 93 7.18 -2.30 4.09
N VAL A 94 6.85 -1.15 3.53
CA VAL A 94 7.36 0.17 3.90
C VAL A 94 6.24 0.84 4.67
N VAL A 95 6.51 1.31 5.87
CA VAL A 95 5.55 2.09 6.63
C VAL A 95 5.74 3.57 6.35
N GLY A 96 4.65 4.33 6.35
CA GLY A 96 4.65 5.79 6.39
C GLY A 96 3.86 6.28 7.60
N ALA A 97 4.28 7.40 8.18
CA ALA A 97 3.65 8.00 9.34
C ALA A 97 2.96 9.30 8.95
N ALA A 98 1.63 9.29 9.00
CA ALA A 98 0.82 10.50 8.91
C ALA A 98 0.81 11.21 10.28
N VAL A 99 1.92 11.87 10.62
CA VAL A 99 2.08 12.55 11.91
C VAL A 99 1.26 13.85 11.91
N VAL A 100 0.28 13.95 12.81
CA VAL A 100 -0.59 15.11 12.95
C VAL A 100 -0.36 15.83 14.27
N ARG A 101 -0.31 17.17 14.21
CA ARG A 101 -0.32 18.08 15.36
C ARG A 101 -1.12 19.33 15.01
N ASP A 102 -2.08 19.70 15.85
CA ASP A 102 -2.89 20.92 15.70
C ASP A 102 -3.50 21.10 14.31
N GLY A 103 -4.05 20.03 13.74
CA GLY A 103 -4.65 20.03 12.39
C GLY A 103 -3.64 20.19 11.25
N ARG A 104 -2.35 19.91 11.51
CA ARG A 104 -1.28 19.94 10.51
C ARG A 104 -0.62 18.57 10.39
N LEU A 105 -0.36 18.16 9.16
CA LEU A 105 0.38 16.95 8.80
C LEU A 105 1.87 17.28 8.65
N LEU A 106 2.76 16.46 9.21
CA LEU A 106 4.19 16.55 8.94
C LEU A 106 4.52 15.87 7.60
N ALA A 107 5.27 16.54 6.75
CA ALA A 107 5.84 16.00 5.52
C ALA A 107 7.33 16.33 5.44
N GLN A 108 8.08 15.55 4.67
CA GLN A 108 9.52 15.75 4.47
C GLN A 108 9.88 15.80 2.98
N GLU A 109 10.87 16.62 2.65
CA GLU A 109 11.39 16.81 1.29
C GLU A 109 12.61 15.92 1.08
N ARG A 110 12.55 15.06 0.05
CA ARG A 110 13.66 14.16 -0.29
C ARG A 110 14.89 14.93 -0.70
N ALA A 111 16.02 14.55 -0.12
CA ALA A 111 17.34 15.01 -0.56
C ALA A 111 17.88 14.17 -1.73
N TYR A 112 17.50 12.90 -1.84
CA TYR A 112 17.99 11.94 -2.84
C TYR A 112 16.98 10.81 -3.11
N PRO A 113 17.14 10.02 -4.21
CA PRO A 113 18.04 10.23 -5.36
C PRO A 113 17.65 11.45 -6.22
N VAL A 114 18.50 11.88 -7.17
CA VAL A 114 18.31 13.10 -8.01
C VAL A 114 16.91 13.18 -8.63
N ASP A 115 16.38 12.07 -9.14
CA ASP A 115 15.08 12.03 -9.82
C ASP A 115 13.87 12.21 -8.87
N ALA A 116 14.11 12.10 -7.56
CA ALA A 116 13.14 12.29 -6.50
C ALA A 116 13.48 13.47 -5.58
N ALA A 117 14.65 14.10 -5.74
CA ALA A 117 15.08 15.23 -4.94
C ALA A 117 14.13 16.42 -5.13
N GLY A 118 13.69 17.02 -4.02
CA GLY A 118 12.69 18.09 -4.04
C GLY A 118 11.23 17.64 -4.00
N LYS A 119 10.98 16.33 -4.11
CA LYS A 119 9.65 15.76 -3.90
C LYS A 119 9.39 15.52 -2.42
N TRP A 120 8.12 15.53 -2.06
CA TRP A 120 7.64 15.40 -0.69
C TRP A 120 7.04 14.04 -0.42
N GLU A 121 7.25 13.52 0.79
CA GLU A 121 6.73 12.23 1.24
C GLU A 121 6.39 12.27 2.73
N LEU A 122 5.65 11.27 3.18
CA LEU A 122 5.49 11.00 4.61
C LEU A 122 6.78 10.37 5.18
N PRO A 123 7.12 10.66 6.45
CA PRO A 123 8.22 9.99 7.13
C PRO A 123 7.99 8.50 7.30
N GLY A 124 9.05 7.70 7.16
CA GLY A 124 8.93 6.25 7.23
C GLY A 124 9.96 5.49 6.41
N GLY A 125 9.92 4.17 6.53
CA GLY A 125 10.91 3.29 5.95
C GLY A 125 10.48 1.83 5.99
N ARG A 126 11.42 0.94 5.66
CA ARG A 126 11.12 -0.49 5.52
C ARG A 126 10.96 -1.14 6.88
N VAL A 127 9.95 -2.00 7.02
CA VAL A 127 9.79 -2.87 8.20
C VAL A 127 10.91 -3.91 8.19
N GLU A 128 11.63 -4.02 9.30
CA GLU A 128 12.72 -4.98 9.45
C GLU A 128 12.20 -6.41 9.78
N PRO A 129 12.99 -7.46 9.50
CA PRO A 129 12.61 -8.82 9.85
C PRO A 129 12.32 -9.00 11.35
N GLY A 130 11.07 -9.38 11.68
CA GLY A 130 10.63 -9.57 13.07
C GLY A 130 10.13 -8.29 13.76
N GLU A 131 10.17 -7.15 13.06
CA GLU A 131 9.63 -5.87 13.52
C GLU A 131 8.12 -5.78 13.21
N SER A 132 7.36 -5.14 14.10
CA SER A 132 5.96 -4.81 13.82
C SER A 132 5.87 -3.50 13.05
N ASP A 133 4.85 -3.31 12.22
CA ASP A 133 4.62 -2.04 11.51
C ASP A 133 4.62 -0.83 12.45
N VAL A 134 4.01 -0.98 13.63
CA VAL A 134 3.94 0.08 14.65
C VAL A 134 5.31 0.42 15.21
N ASP A 135 6.16 -0.58 15.45
CA ASP A 135 7.51 -0.35 15.94
C ASP A 135 8.41 0.24 14.86
N ALA A 136 8.24 -0.18 13.60
CA ALA A 136 8.90 0.44 12.45
C ALA A 136 8.54 1.93 12.34
N VAL A 137 7.26 2.30 12.44
CA VAL A 137 6.84 3.72 12.42
C VAL A 137 7.53 4.52 13.53
N ARG A 138 7.61 3.97 14.75
CA ARG A 138 8.28 4.65 15.88
C ARG A 138 9.77 4.82 15.64
N ARG A 139 10.44 3.77 15.16
CA ARG A 139 11.88 3.78 14.86
C ARG A 139 12.20 4.82 13.79
N GLU A 140 11.50 4.77 12.66
CA GLU A 140 11.71 5.69 11.54
C GLU A 140 11.46 7.15 11.95
N CYS A 141 10.39 7.44 12.71
CA CYS A 141 10.15 8.79 13.23
C CYS A 141 11.27 9.26 14.19
N ALA A 142 11.86 8.36 14.98
CA ALA A 142 12.95 8.71 15.88
C ALA A 142 14.26 8.94 15.12
N GLU A 143 14.54 8.14 14.10
CA GLU A 143 15.75 8.18 13.28
C GLU A 143 15.74 9.40 12.35
N GLU A 144 14.73 9.50 11.47
CA GLU A 144 14.66 10.52 10.42
C GLU A 144 14.35 11.93 10.96
N LEU A 145 13.56 12.00 12.04
CA LEU A 145 12.98 13.26 12.51
C LEU A 145 13.32 13.62 13.95
N GLY A 146 13.80 12.68 14.76
CA GLY A 146 14.09 12.94 16.16
C GLY A 146 12.89 13.07 17.08
N ILE A 147 11.75 12.53 16.68
CA ILE A 147 10.50 12.64 17.43
C ILE A 147 10.02 11.29 17.94
N SER A 148 9.20 11.33 18.97
CA SER A 148 8.42 10.18 19.43
C SER A 148 6.96 10.39 19.05
N VAL A 149 6.29 9.31 18.64
CA VAL A 149 4.90 9.34 18.17
C VAL A 149 4.04 8.28 18.85
N ALA A 150 2.77 8.64 19.10
CA ALA A 150 1.72 7.67 19.39
C ALA A 150 1.11 7.22 18.06
N VAL A 151 1.36 5.96 17.68
CA VAL A 151 0.85 5.37 16.45
C VAL A 151 -0.59 4.92 16.65
N GLY A 152 -1.47 5.31 15.73
CA GLY A 152 -2.87 4.96 15.69
C GLY A 152 -3.20 3.98 14.58
N GLU A 153 -4.40 4.10 14.03
CA GLU A 153 -4.92 3.19 13.01
C GLU A 153 -4.28 3.41 11.62
N PRO A 154 -4.29 2.40 10.75
CA PRO A 154 -3.94 2.53 9.35
C PRO A 154 -4.78 3.59 8.61
N VAL A 155 -4.17 4.28 7.64
CA VAL A 155 -4.74 5.41 6.92
C VAL A 155 -4.78 5.11 5.42
N GLY A 156 -5.98 5.10 4.87
CA GLY A 156 -6.18 4.86 3.44
C GLY A 156 -5.81 3.43 3.02
N PRO A 157 -5.75 3.18 1.70
CA PRO A 157 -5.32 1.88 1.17
C PRO A 157 -3.80 1.74 1.22
N ASP A 158 -3.32 0.50 1.25
CA ASP A 158 -1.92 0.20 0.93
C ASP A 158 -1.62 0.63 -0.52
N VAL A 159 -0.46 1.27 -0.73
CA VAL A 159 -0.01 1.74 -2.04
C VAL A 159 1.10 0.82 -2.55
N VAL A 160 0.88 0.26 -3.73
CA VAL A 160 1.85 -0.57 -4.45
C VAL A 160 3.03 0.30 -4.90
N LEU A 161 4.22 0.05 -4.36
CA LEU A 161 5.44 0.70 -4.81
C LEU A 161 6.11 -0.10 -5.93
N THR A 162 6.27 -1.41 -5.70
CA THR A 162 6.82 -2.38 -6.66
C THR A 162 6.14 -3.74 -6.48
N ASP A 163 6.50 -4.72 -7.29
CA ASP A 163 5.99 -6.11 -7.21
C ASP A 163 6.24 -6.84 -5.88
N ALA A 164 7.16 -6.35 -5.06
CA ALA A 164 7.51 -6.96 -3.79
C ALA A 164 7.52 -5.93 -2.64
N LEU A 165 6.92 -4.76 -2.85
CA LEU A 165 6.97 -3.65 -1.91
C LEU A 165 5.68 -2.86 -1.89
N VAL A 166 5.08 -2.73 -0.71
CA VAL A 166 3.93 -1.86 -0.46
C VAL A 166 4.23 -0.80 0.56
N LEU A 167 3.65 0.38 0.37
CA LEU A 167 3.58 1.45 1.34
C LEU A 167 2.29 1.31 2.13
N ARG A 168 2.39 1.20 3.45
CA ARG A 168 1.28 1.25 4.38
C ARG A 168 1.42 2.46 5.29
N VAL A 169 0.38 3.27 5.37
CA VAL A 169 0.43 4.49 6.18
C VAL A 169 -0.36 4.31 7.47
N TYR A 170 0.21 4.80 8.58
CA TYR A 170 -0.43 4.83 9.88
C TYR A 170 -0.63 6.26 10.35
N ALA A 171 -1.77 6.52 10.98
CA ALA A 171 -1.98 7.77 11.69
C ALA A 171 -1.00 7.84 12.86
N ALA A 172 -0.45 9.01 13.13
CA ALA A 172 0.44 9.21 14.25
C ALA A 172 0.19 10.57 14.89
N THR A 173 0.33 10.66 16.21
CA THR A 173 0.28 11.93 16.95
C THR A 173 1.64 12.18 17.58
N LEU A 174 2.14 13.42 17.47
CA LEU A 174 3.40 13.81 18.10
C LEU A 174 3.28 13.64 19.63
N ALA A 175 4.12 12.78 20.21
CA ALA A 175 4.15 12.50 21.65
C ALA A 175 5.31 13.23 22.36
N GLY A 176 6.35 13.62 21.63
CA GLY A 176 7.48 14.39 22.17
C GLY A 176 8.57 14.66 21.15
N GLY A 177 9.34 15.72 21.39
CA GLY A 177 10.35 16.25 20.46
C GLY A 177 9.78 17.31 19.52
N GLU A 178 10.65 17.91 18.71
CA GLU A 178 10.30 18.77 17.58
C GLU A 178 10.99 18.20 16.34
N PRO A 179 10.28 18.02 15.21
CA PRO A 179 10.86 17.38 14.04
C PRO A 179 11.96 18.23 13.40
N GLU A 180 13.07 17.58 13.11
CA GLU A 180 14.21 18.13 12.38
C GLU A 180 14.50 17.26 11.16
N ALA A 181 14.93 17.87 10.05
CA ALA A 181 15.33 17.11 8.87
C ALA A 181 16.74 16.52 9.10
N ARG A 182 16.83 15.24 9.48
CA ARG A 182 18.13 14.59 9.74
C ARG A 182 18.72 13.92 8.50
N ASP A 183 17.89 13.14 7.79
CA ASP A 183 18.27 12.44 6.56
C ASP A 183 17.64 13.04 5.29
N HIS A 184 16.74 14.01 5.47
CA HIS A 184 16.00 14.70 4.43
C HIS A 184 16.43 16.16 4.29
N ARG A 185 15.97 16.80 3.21
CA ARG A 185 16.38 18.18 2.91
C ARG A 185 15.67 19.20 3.79
N SER A 186 14.38 18.98 4.02
CA SER A 186 13.55 19.86 4.83
C SER A 186 12.33 19.10 5.36
N VAL A 187 11.71 19.64 6.41
CA VAL A 187 10.45 19.13 6.99
C VAL A 187 9.47 20.30 7.10
N GLN A 188 8.18 20.03 6.89
CA GLN A 188 7.15 21.06 6.95
C GLN A 188 5.85 20.53 7.52
N TRP A 189 5.21 21.36 8.35
CA TRP A 189 3.84 21.16 8.80
C TRP A 189 2.86 21.73 7.77
N LEU A 190 2.05 20.87 7.16
CA LEU A 190 1.08 21.19 6.13
C LEU A 190 -0.35 21.20 6.70
N THR A 191 -1.12 22.25 6.44
CA THR A 191 -2.56 22.32 6.72
C THR A 191 -3.36 21.68 5.59
N GLU A 192 -4.67 21.45 5.79
CA GLU A 192 -5.58 21.01 4.71
C GLU A 192 -5.49 21.91 3.46
N GLY A 193 -5.29 23.22 3.65
CA GLY A 193 -5.17 24.21 2.56
C GLY A 193 -3.81 24.24 1.87
N THR A 194 -2.76 23.69 2.48
CA THR A 194 -1.39 23.65 1.91
C THR A 194 -0.96 22.25 1.50
N LEU A 195 -1.80 21.23 1.68
CA LEU A 195 -1.49 19.87 1.24
C LEU A 195 -1.17 19.79 -0.27
N ASP A 196 -1.87 20.55 -1.11
CA ASP A 196 -1.65 20.50 -2.58
C ASP A 196 -0.48 21.40 -3.05
N THR A 197 0.16 22.16 -2.15
CA THR A 197 1.19 23.12 -2.56
C THR A 197 2.57 22.52 -2.72
N VAL A 198 2.77 21.28 -2.26
CA VAL A 198 4.05 20.57 -2.35
C VAL A 198 4.01 19.50 -3.44
N ASP A 199 5.16 19.22 -4.07
CA ASP A 199 5.27 18.20 -5.11
C ASP A 199 5.43 16.81 -4.49
N TRP A 200 4.30 16.18 -4.14
CA TRP A 200 4.30 14.84 -3.54
C TRP A 200 4.90 13.78 -4.47
N LEU A 201 5.56 12.79 -3.88
CA LEU A 201 5.82 11.53 -4.56
C LEU A 201 4.51 10.93 -5.09
N PRO A 202 4.54 10.26 -6.26
CA PRO A 202 3.34 9.67 -6.85
C PRO A 202 2.60 8.70 -5.91
N ALA A 203 3.33 7.97 -5.06
CA ALA A 203 2.73 7.03 -4.11
C ALA A 203 1.95 7.75 -3.01
N ASP A 204 2.57 8.72 -2.35
CA ASP A 204 1.97 9.54 -1.29
C ASP A 204 0.80 10.39 -1.81
N ARG A 205 0.89 10.85 -3.06
CA ARG A 205 -0.18 11.63 -3.69
C ARG A 205 -1.52 10.87 -3.74
N VAL A 206 -1.50 9.54 -3.88
CA VAL A 206 -2.70 8.70 -3.87
C VAL A 206 -3.45 8.78 -2.53
N LEU A 207 -2.73 9.05 -1.44
CA LEU A 207 -3.25 9.07 -0.08
C LEU A 207 -3.82 10.43 0.33
N LEU A 208 -3.64 11.49 -0.47
CA LEU A 208 -4.12 12.84 -0.14
C LEU A 208 -5.59 12.91 0.31
N PRO A 209 -6.55 12.18 -0.31
CA PRO A 209 -7.93 12.17 0.18
C PRO A 209 -8.06 11.64 1.62
N ALA A 210 -7.31 10.59 1.98
CA ALA A 210 -7.31 10.01 3.32
C ALA A 210 -6.59 10.92 4.32
N LEU A 211 -5.46 11.51 3.91
CA LEU A 211 -4.70 12.46 4.74
C LEU A 211 -5.51 13.71 5.07
N ARG A 212 -6.30 14.25 4.12
CA ARG A 212 -7.22 15.37 4.38
C ARG A 212 -8.25 15.04 5.46
N ALA A 213 -8.73 13.81 5.52
CA ALA A 213 -9.70 13.40 6.52
C ALA A 213 -9.12 13.43 7.95
N LEU A 214 -7.80 13.29 8.10
CA LEU A 214 -7.13 13.41 9.40
C LEU A 214 -6.93 14.85 9.89
N LEU A 215 -7.09 15.84 9.01
CA LEU A 215 -6.86 17.26 9.33
C LEU A 215 -8.14 18.04 9.66
N ARG A 216 -9.28 17.35 9.71
CA ARG A 216 -10.61 17.93 9.95
C ARG A 216 -11.05 17.84 11.40
#